data_AF-A0A163YBT3-F1
#
_entry.id   AF-A0A163YBT3-F1
#
_cell.length_a   1.000
_cell.length_b   1.000
_cell.length_c   1.000
_cell.angle_alpha   90.00
_cell.angle_beta   90.00
_cell.angle_gamma   90.00
#
_symmetry.space_group_name_H-M   'P 1'
#
loop_
_entity.id
_entity.type
_entity.pdbx_description
1 polymer ?
#
loop_
_entity_poly.entity_id
_entity_poly.type
_entity_poly.pdbx_seq_one_letter_code
_entity_poly.pdbx_strand_id
1 'polypeptide(L)'
;MGEKPLDWVGSSKDDFCAFPLPVQRDIGNALGLAQFGGKHPRAKPWKGEGPGVFEVVDDFDGDTYRAVYTVRFRHVVYVLHAFQKKSPRGIRTARSDIELIARRLKVARQDDEARHGKSER
;
A
#
# COMPACT_ATOMS: atom_id res chain seq x y z
N MET A 1 21.01 7.37 4.37
CA MET A 1 19.94 6.86 3.47
C MET A 1 18.84 7.88 3.49
N GLY A 2 18.48 8.45 2.33
CA GLY A 2 17.40 9.45 2.23
C GLY A 2 16.02 8.78 2.20
N GLU A 3 14.98 9.60 2.27
CA GLU A 3 13.59 9.17 2.05
C GLU A 3 13.44 8.47 0.70
N LYS A 4 12.89 7.25 0.70
CA LYS A 4 12.48 6.61 -0.55
C LYS A 4 11.25 7.32 -1.10
N PRO A 5 11.16 7.63 -2.41
CA PRO A 5 9.93 8.13 -3.01
C PRO A 5 8.75 7.16 -2.77
N LEU A 6 7.55 7.73 -2.69
CA LEU A 6 6.29 7.01 -2.57
C LEU A 6 5.51 7.13 -3.88
N ASP A 7 5.35 6.01 -4.59
CA ASP A 7 4.66 5.97 -5.87
C ASP A 7 3.29 5.29 -5.74
N TRP A 8 2.31 5.85 -6.43
CA TRP A 8 0.92 5.39 -6.38
C TRP A 8 0.57 4.63 -7.64
N VAL A 9 0.09 3.40 -7.51
CA VAL A 9 -0.26 2.57 -8.66
C VAL A 9 -1.75 2.71 -9.00
N GLY A 10 -2.05 3.06 -10.25
CA GLY A 10 -3.43 3.22 -10.72
C GLY A 10 -4.20 4.28 -9.92
N SER A 11 -5.45 3.99 -9.57
CA SER A 11 -6.32 4.91 -8.81
C SER A 11 -6.00 5.03 -7.32
N SER A 12 -4.99 4.32 -6.82
CA SER A 12 -4.75 4.21 -5.36
C SER A 12 -4.57 5.56 -4.65
N LYS A 13 -4.04 6.57 -5.35
CA LYS A 13 -3.92 7.94 -4.81
C LYS A 13 -5.28 8.59 -4.65
N ASP A 14 -6.11 8.55 -5.69
CA ASP A 14 -7.42 9.18 -5.68
C ASP A 14 -8.34 8.49 -4.67
N ASP A 15 -8.27 7.16 -4.59
CA ASP A 15 -9.00 6.36 -3.62
C ASP A 15 -8.58 6.70 -2.18
N PHE A 16 -7.28 6.91 -1.94
CA PHE A 16 -6.75 7.33 -0.64
C PHE A 16 -7.17 8.77 -0.28
N CYS A 17 -7.09 9.70 -1.23
CA CYS A 17 -7.51 11.08 -1.04
C CYS A 17 -9.01 11.23 -0.79
N ALA A 18 -9.82 10.23 -1.15
CA ALA A 18 -11.24 10.16 -0.84
C ALA A 18 -11.54 9.70 0.60
N PHE A 19 -10.55 9.23 1.36
CA PHE A 19 -10.74 8.85 2.76
C PHE A 19 -11.03 10.07 3.64
N PRO A 20 -11.66 9.88 4.82
CA PRO A 20 -11.74 10.93 5.84
C PRO A 20 -10.34 11.46 6.22
N LEU A 21 -10.22 12.76 6.49
CA LEU A 21 -8.93 13.38 6.83
C LEU A 21 -8.20 12.70 8.01
N PRO A 22 -8.87 12.26 9.10
CA PRO A 22 -8.19 11.54 10.18
C PRO A 22 -7.53 10.23 9.69
N VAL A 23 -8.21 9.50 8.81
CA VAL A 23 -7.71 8.25 8.21
C VAL A 23 -6.53 8.52 7.29
N GLN A 24 -6.62 9.57 6.45
CA GLN A 24 -5.50 9.98 5.59
C GLN A 24 -4.25 10.30 6.42
N ARG A 25 -4.41 11.02 7.55
CA ARG A 25 -3.29 11.36 8.41
C ARG A 25 -2.64 10.12 9.02
N ASP A 26 -3.45 9.23 9.59
CA ASP A 26 -2.93 8.08 10.33
C ASP A 26 -2.29 7.04 9.39
N ILE A 27 -2.92 6.76 8.24
CA ILE A 27 -2.34 5.89 7.20
C ILE A 27 -1.15 6.58 6.51
N GLY A 28 -1.23 7.88 6.24
CA GLY A 28 -0.15 8.66 5.63
C GLY A 28 1.12 8.65 6.48
N ASN A 29 1.00 8.78 7.80
CA ASN A 29 2.12 8.62 8.74
C ASN A 29 2.77 7.23 8.61
N ALA A 30 1.97 6.18 8.45
CA ALA A 30 2.48 4.83 8.29
C ALA A 30 3.24 4.63 6.96
N LEU A 31 2.76 5.25 5.87
CA LEU A 31 3.45 5.27 4.58
C LEU A 31 4.77 6.07 4.66
N GLY A 32 4.75 7.24 5.32
CA GLY A 32 5.95 8.04 5.56
C GLY A 32 7.03 7.26 6.32
N LEU A 33 6.66 6.53 7.39
CA LEU A 33 7.60 5.65 8.09
C LEU A 33 8.20 4.58 7.17
N ALA A 34 7.40 4.01 6.27
CA ALA A 34 7.88 3.02 5.30
C ALA A 34 8.91 3.60 4.32
N GLN A 35 8.77 4.87 3.93
CA GLN A 35 9.75 5.56 3.07
C GLN A 35 11.14 5.66 3.72
N PHE A 36 11.21 5.72 5.06
CA PHE A 36 12.47 5.70 5.81
C PHE A 36 12.93 4.28 6.20
N GLY A 37 12.27 3.23 5.69
CA GLY A 37 12.56 1.84 6.04
C GLY A 37 12.04 1.41 7.43
N GLY A 38 11.27 2.27 8.09
CA GLY A 38 10.55 1.95 9.31
C GLY A 38 9.29 1.13 9.03
N LYS A 39 8.65 0.67 10.11
CA LYS A 39 7.37 -0.04 10.05
C LYS A 39 6.45 0.49 11.13
N HIS A 40 5.31 1.04 10.71
CA HIS A 40 4.30 1.50 11.65
C HIS A 40 3.71 0.31 12.44
N PRO A 41 3.37 0.46 13.73
CA PRO A 41 2.81 -0.64 14.54
C PRO A 41 1.50 -1.24 13.98
N ARG A 42 0.70 -0.43 13.28
CA ARG A 42 -0.53 -0.91 12.61
C ARG A 42 -0.28 -1.56 11.24
N ALA A 43 0.95 -1.49 10.71
CA ALA A 43 1.30 -2.14 9.44
C ALA A 43 1.47 -3.65 9.65
N LYS A 44 0.63 -4.45 8.99
CA LYS A 44 0.61 -5.91 9.07
C LYS A 44 1.05 -6.52 7.74
N PRO A 45 1.77 -7.64 7.73
CA PRO A 45 2.09 -8.34 6.49
C PRO A 45 0.80 -8.73 5.75
N TRP A 46 0.74 -8.42 4.45
CA TRP A 46 -0.35 -8.83 3.60
C TRP A 46 -0.27 -10.33 3.30
N LYS A 47 -1.38 -11.04 3.46
CA LYS A 47 -1.46 -12.48 3.16
C LYS A 47 -1.78 -12.68 1.68
N GLY A 48 -0.93 -13.43 0.96
CA GLY A 48 -1.22 -13.92 -0.40
C GLY A 48 -0.16 -13.56 -1.44
N GLU A 49 0.51 -12.41 -1.31
CA GLU A 49 1.46 -11.95 -2.34
C GLU A 49 2.93 -12.29 -2.03
N GLY A 50 3.23 -12.80 -0.83
CA GLY A 50 4.58 -13.08 -0.34
C GLY A 50 5.16 -11.98 0.57
N PRO A 51 6.44 -12.07 0.99
CA PRO A 51 7.06 -11.13 1.94
C PRO A 51 7.19 -9.71 1.36
N GLY A 52 7.22 -8.67 2.20
CA GLY A 52 7.47 -7.30 1.75
C GLY A 52 6.25 -6.54 1.20
N VAL A 53 5.05 -7.12 1.25
CA VAL A 53 3.78 -6.42 1.05
C VAL A 53 3.09 -6.28 2.40
N PHE A 54 2.57 -5.10 2.68
CA PHE A 54 1.99 -4.74 3.97
C PHE A 54 0.65 -4.04 3.77
N GLU A 55 -0.24 -4.19 4.74
CA GLU A 55 -1.47 -3.40 4.86
C GLU A 55 -1.43 -2.56 6.13
N VAL A 56 -1.91 -1.32 6.05
CA VAL A 56 -2.27 -0.49 7.20
C VAL A 56 -3.79 -0.46 7.26
N VAL A 57 -4.32 -0.61 8.47
CA VAL A 57 -5.76 -0.59 8.75
C VAL A 57 -6.05 0.53 9.72
N ASP A 58 -7.09 1.29 9.44
CA ASP A 58 -7.61 2.32 10.34
C ASP A 58 -9.14 2.31 10.34
N ASP A 59 -9.74 2.49 11.51
CA ASP A 59 -11.18 2.47 11.70
C ASP A 59 -11.68 3.89 12.01
N PHE A 60 -12.70 4.35 11.29
CA PHE A 60 -13.28 5.68 11.47
C PHE A 60 -14.78 5.63 11.22
N ASP A 61 -15.56 6.16 12.17
CA ASP A 61 -17.02 6.28 12.08
C ASP A 61 -17.77 4.97 11.74
N GLY A 62 -17.30 3.85 12.29
CA GLY A 62 -17.87 2.51 12.04
C GLY A 62 -17.41 1.85 10.74
N ASP A 63 -16.61 2.55 9.94
CA ASP A 63 -16.01 2.04 8.71
C ASP A 63 -14.53 1.68 8.90
N THR A 64 -14.08 0.65 8.18
CA THR A 64 -12.67 0.22 8.16
C THR A 64 -12.02 0.60 6.85
N TYR A 65 -10.93 1.35 6.90
CA TYR A 65 -10.13 1.77 5.76
C TYR A 65 -8.82 1.02 5.73
N ARG A 66 -8.34 0.69 4.53
CA ARG A 66 -7.07 -0.01 4.34
C ARG A 66 -6.27 0.61 3.22
N ALA A 67 -4.96 0.66 3.42
CA ALA A 67 -3.99 0.92 2.36
C ALA A 67 -2.97 -0.22 2.30
N VAL A 68 -2.74 -0.75 1.11
CA VAL A 68 -1.79 -1.83 0.83
C VAL A 68 -0.61 -1.27 0.07
N TYR A 69 0.59 -1.55 0.54
CA TYR A 69 1.83 -1.03 -0.02
C TYR A 69 2.94 -2.10 -0.03
N THR A 70 3.96 -1.91 -0.84
CA THR A 70 5.11 -2.81 -0.96
C THR A 70 6.44 -2.06 -0.79
N VAL A 71 7.35 -2.69 -0.06
CA VAL A 71 8.73 -2.22 0.18
C VAL A 71 9.76 -3.16 -0.42
N ARG A 72 9.33 -4.09 -1.28
CA ARG A 72 10.20 -5.07 -1.96
C ARG A 72 11.27 -4.41 -2.81
N PHE A 73 10.96 -3.24 -3.33
CA PHE A 73 11.80 -2.51 -4.26
C PHE A 73 12.73 -1.59 -3.48
N ARG A 74 14.03 -1.69 -3.77
CA ARG A 74 15.06 -1.03 -2.97
C ARG A 74 14.89 0.48 -2.96
N HIS A 75 14.46 1.05 -4.09
CA HIS A 75 14.49 2.47 -4.35
C HIS A 75 13.17 3.20 -4.08
N VAL A 76 12.03 2.50 -4.17
CA VAL A 76 10.70 3.12 -4.15
C VAL A 76 9.75 2.32 -3.25
N VAL A 77 8.88 3.00 -2.51
CA VAL A 77 7.73 2.37 -1.86
C VAL A 77 6.51 2.56 -2.75
N TYR A 78 5.82 1.48 -3.10
CA TYR A 78 4.63 1.58 -3.94
C TYR A 78 3.37 1.36 -3.12
N VAL A 79 2.41 2.28 -3.23
CA VAL A 79 1.04 2.10 -2.75
C VAL A 79 0.24 1.40 -3.85
N LEU A 80 -0.23 0.19 -3.54
CA LEU A 80 -0.91 -0.68 -4.48
C LEU A 80 -2.41 -0.42 -4.47
N HIS A 81 -3.01 -0.24 -3.31
CA HIS A 81 -4.46 -0.07 -3.22
C HIS A 81 -4.85 0.67 -1.95
N ALA A 82 -5.90 1.48 -2.03
CA ALA A 82 -6.54 2.11 -0.89
C ALA A 82 -8.06 1.88 -1.04
N PHE A 83 -8.70 1.32 -0.03
CA PHE A 83 -10.13 1.04 -0.09
C PHE A 83 -10.80 1.07 1.29
N GLN A 84 -12.07 1.44 1.29
CA GLN A 84 -12.98 1.22 2.41
C GLN A 84 -13.57 -0.18 2.31
N LYS A 85 -13.50 -0.93 3.41
CA LYS A 85 -14.11 -2.24 3.53
C LYS A 85 -15.63 -2.09 3.64
N LYS A 86 -16.36 -2.51 2.59
CA LYS A 86 -17.83 -2.36 2.50
C LYS A 86 -18.68 -3.27 3.40
N SER A 87 -18.08 -4.23 4.12
CA SER A 87 -18.84 -5.16 4.99
C SER A 87 -18.31 -5.18 6.42
N PRO A 88 -19.15 -4.85 7.42
CA PRO A 88 -18.78 -4.96 8.83
C PRO A 88 -18.46 -6.40 9.26
N ARG A 89 -19.14 -7.40 8.66
CA ARG A 89 -19.09 -8.80 9.10
C ARG A 89 -18.01 -9.67 8.44
N GLY A 90 -17.50 -9.30 7.26
CA GLY A 90 -16.50 -10.13 6.57
C GLY A 90 -15.09 -9.90 7.06
N ILE A 91 -14.41 -10.84 7.72
CA ILE A 91 -12.98 -10.68 8.08
C ILE A 91 -12.10 -10.59 6.82
N ARG A 92 -12.57 -11.18 5.71
CA ARG A 92 -11.84 -11.31 4.45
C ARG A 92 -12.02 -10.10 3.56
N THR A 93 -10.90 -9.62 3.01
CA THR A 93 -10.87 -8.67 1.89
C THR A 93 -11.59 -9.28 0.68
N ALA A 94 -12.33 -8.45 -0.08
CA ALA A 94 -13.06 -8.93 -1.24
C ALA A 94 -12.09 -9.51 -2.29
N ARG A 95 -12.54 -10.55 -3.01
CA ARG A 95 -11.71 -11.20 -4.03
C ARG A 95 -11.22 -10.23 -5.10
N SER A 96 -12.08 -9.26 -5.47
CA SER A 96 -11.73 -8.19 -6.41
C SER A 96 -10.56 -7.32 -5.93
N ASP A 97 -10.51 -6.98 -4.65
CA ASP A 97 -9.42 -6.20 -4.07
C ASP A 97 -8.11 -7.01 -4.06
N ILE A 98 -8.19 -8.29 -3.72
CA ILE A 98 -7.03 -9.21 -3.75
C ILE A 98 -6.45 -9.29 -5.17
N GLU A 99 -7.30 -9.55 -6.17
CA GLU A 99 -6.89 -9.65 -7.57
C GLU A 99 -6.33 -8.31 -8.09
N LEU A 100 -6.90 -7.18 -7.66
CA LEU A 100 -6.41 -5.86 -8.02
C LEU A 100 -5.01 -5.58 -7.42
N ILE A 101 -4.80 -5.93 -6.15
CA ILE A 101 -3.49 -5.80 -5.49
C ILE A 101 -2.44 -6.64 -6.22
N ALA A 102 -2.74 -7.90 -6.55
CA ALA A 102 -1.84 -8.78 -7.28
C ALA A 102 -1.48 -8.19 -8.67
N ARG A 103 -2.47 -7.65 -9.38
CA ARG A 103 -2.24 -6.99 -10.68
C ARG A 103 -1.36 -5.76 -10.54
N ARG A 104 -1.65 -4.88 -9.58
CA ARG A 104 -0.90 -3.64 -9.35
C ARG A 104 0.52 -3.90 -8.84
N LEU A 105 0.74 -4.99 -8.11
CA LEU A 105 2.07 -5.42 -7.71
C LEU A 105 2.94 -5.80 -8.92
N LYS A 106 2.36 -6.44 -9.95
CA LYS A 106 3.07 -6.70 -11.20
C LYS A 106 3.43 -5.42 -11.94
N VAL A 107 2.55 -4.42 -11.94
CA VAL A 107 2.83 -3.10 -12.53
C VAL A 107 3.96 -2.39 -11.78
N ALA A 108 3.92 -2.37 -10.44
CA ALA A 108 4.99 -1.79 -9.63
C ALA A 108 6.35 -2.45 -9.92
N ARG A 109 6.38 -3.78 -10.08
CA ARG A 109 7.59 -4.51 -10.44
C ARG A 109 8.14 -4.09 -11.80
N GLN A 110 7.27 -3.96 -12.81
CA GLN A 110 7.68 -3.55 -14.16
C GLN A 110 8.21 -2.12 -14.17
N ASP A 111 7.61 -1.21 -13.39
CA ASP A 111 8.07 0.16 -13.25
C ASP A 111 9.44 0.24 -12.55
N ASP A 112 9.63 -0.49 -11.45
CA ASP A 112 10.93 -0.58 -10.76
C ASP A 112 12.02 -1.17 -11.67
N GLU A 113 11.72 -2.27 -12.38
CA GLU A 113 12.63 -2.87 -13.37
C GLU A 113 12.95 -1.91 -14.53
N ALA A 114 11.99 -1.12 -15.00
CA ALA A 114 12.23 -0.14 -16.06
C ALA A 114 13.12 1.03 -15.61
N ARG A 115 12.96 1.49 -14.36
CA ARG A 115 13.72 2.60 -13.77
C ARG A 115 15.12 2.19 -13.32
N HIS A 116 15.27 0.97 -12.80
CA HIS A 116 16.48 0.54 -12.11
C HIS A 116 17.16 -0.69 -12.73
N GLY A 117 16.48 -1.45 -13.59
CA GLY A 117 17.03 -2.63 -14.28
C GLY A 117 18.08 -2.32 -15.35
N LYS A 118 18.30 -1.04 -15.68
CA LYS A 118 19.46 -0.59 -16.48
C LYS A 118 20.71 -0.27 -15.65
N SER A 119 20.61 -0.26 -14.32
CA SER A 119 21.71 0.13 -13.43
C SER A 119 22.64 -1.04 -13.03
N GLU A 120 22.33 -2.28 -13.40
CA GLU A 120 23.09 -3.48 -13.01
C GLU A 120 23.48 -4.34 -14.23
N ARG A 121 23.98 -3.70 -15.30
CA ARG A 121 24.67 -4.41 -16.39
C ARG A 121 26.11 -3.96 -16.52
#